data_AF-K7M6V8-F1
#
_entry.id   AF-K7M6V8-F1
#
_cell.length_a   1.000
_cell.length_b   1.000
_cell.length_c   1.000
_cell.angle_alpha   90.00
_cell.angle_beta   90.00
_cell.angle_gamma   90.00
#
_symmetry.space_group_name_H-M   'P 1'
#
loop_
_entity.id
_entity.type
_entity.pdbx_description
1 polymer ?
#
loop_
_entity_poly.entity_id
_entity_poly.type
_entity_poly.pdbx_seq_one_letter_code
_entity_poly.pdbx_strand_id
1 'polypeptide(L)'
;MNKQKIKEQKKKKLFFDNFYKHLECAKNAIRTVSDQGMQRAKVMIKGPSLKRDATLRAIRRSGILLNFIRVVTPMPHNGCRSPKKRRV
;
A
#
# COMPACT_ATOMS: atom_id res chain seq x y z
N MET A 1 -31.44 -11.70 10.47
CA MET A 1 -30.39 -10.65 10.33
C MET A 1 -30.77 -9.69 9.21
N ASN A 2 -30.87 -8.39 9.47
CA ASN A 2 -31.24 -7.40 8.44
C ASN A 2 -30.21 -7.40 7.29
N LYS A 3 -30.69 -7.36 6.03
CA LYS A 3 -29.84 -7.29 4.82
C LYS A 3 -28.79 -6.18 4.93
N GLN A 4 -29.10 -5.07 5.59
CA GLN A 4 -28.17 -3.97 5.87
C GLN A 4 -26.99 -4.39 6.77
N LYS A 5 -27.23 -5.09 7.88
CA LYS A 5 -26.16 -5.60 8.77
C LYS A 5 -25.23 -6.56 8.04
N ILE A 6 -25.76 -7.43 7.17
CA ILE A 6 -24.96 -8.34 6.33
C ILE A 6 -24.09 -7.54 5.36
N LYS A 7 -24.64 -6.53 4.67
CA LYS A 7 -23.88 -5.66 3.76
C LYS A 7 -22.75 -4.94 4.47
N GLU A 8 -23.00 -4.42 5.66
CA GLU A 8 -21.99 -3.73 6.47
C GLU A 8 -20.88 -4.68 6.94
N GLN A 9 -21.24 -5.87 7.43
CA GLN A 9 -20.27 -6.91 7.80
C GLN A 9 -19.42 -7.35 6.60
N LYS A 10 -20.02 -7.53 5.42
CA LYS A 10 -19.28 -7.84 4.19
C LYS A 10 -18.33 -6.71 3.80
N LYS A 11 -18.75 -5.44 3.94
CA LYS A 11 -17.88 -4.27 3.68
C LYS A 11 -16.71 -4.20 4.65
N LYS A 12 -16.95 -4.45 5.95
CA LYS A 12 -15.89 -4.53 6.97
C LYS A 12 -14.92 -5.67 6.66
N LYS A 13 -15.42 -6.86 6.35
CA LYS A 13 -14.60 -8.01 5.95
C LYS A 13 -13.73 -7.68 4.72
N LEU A 14 -14.34 -7.13 3.66
CA LEU A 14 -13.61 -6.73 2.46
C LEU A 14 -12.54 -5.67 2.73
N PHE A 15 -12.82 -4.71 3.62
CA PHE A 15 -11.84 -3.70 4.04
C PHE A 15 -10.64 -4.35 4.74
N PHE A 16 -10.89 -5.25 5.70
CA PHE A 16 -9.83 -5.99 6.39
C PHE A 16 -9.06 -6.91 5.44
N ASP A 17 -9.74 -7.69 4.60
CA ASP A 17 -9.11 -8.57 3.61
C ASP A 17 -8.17 -7.78 2.69
N ASN A 18 -8.63 -6.63 2.20
CA ASN A 18 -7.81 -5.75 1.40
C ASN A 18 -6.61 -5.21 2.19
N PHE A 19 -6.80 -4.84 3.46
CA PHE A 19 -5.72 -4.35 4.32
C PHE A 19 -4.63 -5.41 4.50
N TYR A 20 -5.00 -6.63 4.88
CA TYR A 20 -4.06 -7.75 5.06
C TYR A 20 -3.35 -8.15 3.77
N LYS A 21 -4.04 -8.12 2.62
CA LYS A 21 -3.42 -8.40 1.31
C LYS A 21 -2.17 -7.55 1.05
N HIS A 22 -2.18 -6.27 1.42
CA HIS A 22 -1.04 -5.39 1.14
C HIS A 22 0.18 -5.73 2.01
N LEU A 23 -0.05 -6.13 3.27
CA LEU A 23 1.01 -6.57 4.17
C LEU A 23 1.64 -7.87 3.64
N GLU A 24 0.80 -8.80 3.18
CA GLU A 24 1.24 -10.08 2.65
C GLU A 24 2.04 -9.93 1.35
N CYS A 25 1.59 -9.06 0.43
CA CYS A 25 2.36 -8.73 -0.77
C CYS A 25 3.76 -8.19 -0.43
N ALA A 26 3.87 -7.32 0.59
CA ALA A 26 5.16 -6.79 1.02
C ALA A 26 6.07 -7.87 1.61
N LYS A 27 5.52 -8.74 2.48
CA LYS A 27 6.27 -9.87 3.05
C LYS A 27 6.77 -10.83 1.99
N ASN A 28 5.93 -11.17 1.00
CA ASN A 28 6.31 -12.08 -0.08
C ASN A 28 7.42 -11.49 -0.94
N ALA A 29 7.33 -10.21 -1.31
CA ALA A 29 8.40 -9.54 -2.05
C ALA A 29 9.72 -9.47 -1.26
N ILE A 30 9.64 -9.22 0.06
CA ILE A 30 10.80 -9.22 0.94
C ILE A 30 11.45 -10.61 1.02
N ARG A 31 10.65 -11.67 1.15
CA ARG A 31 11.16 -13.06 1.19
C ARG A 31 11.99 -13.37 -0.05
N THR A 32 11.43 -13.11 -1.23
CA THR A 32 12.14 -13.34 -2.51
C THR A 32 13.44 -12.54 -2.63
N VAL A 33 13.47 -11.32 -2.07
CA VAL A 33 14.65 -10.45 -2.06
C VAL A 33 15.69 -10.90 -1.03
N SER A 34 15.23 -11.44 0.10
CA SER A 34 16.07 -12.03 1.14
C SER A 34 16.77 -13.31 0.65
N ASP A 35 16.06 -14.15 -0.11
CA ASP A 35 16.62 -15.37 -0.71
C ASP A 35 17.72 -15.04 -1.74
N GLN A 36 17.66 -13.85 -2.34
CA GLN A 36 18.69 -13.31 -3.25
C GLN A 36 19.87 -12.64 -2.53
N GLY A 37 19.84 -12.56 -1.19
CA GLY A 37 20.93 -11.98 -0.39
C GLY A 37 21.00 -10.45 -0.39
N MET A 38 19.94 -9.75 -0.80
CA MET A 38 19.94 -8.29 -0.80
C MET A 38 19.86 -7.72 0.62
N GLN A 39 20.87 -6.96 1.02
CA GLN A 39 20.95 -6.37 2.36
C GLN A 39 20.45 -4.92 2.47
N ARG A 40 20.45 -4.19 1.34
CA ARG A 40 20.12 -2.76 1.29
C ARG A 40 19.03 -2.48 0.26
N ALA A 41 18.07 -1.64 0.62
CA ALA A 41 16.97 -1.24 -0.25
C ALA A 41 16.67 0.26 -0.18
N LYS A 42 16.02 0.75 -1.24
CA LYS A 42 15.49 2.11 -1.35
C LYS A 42 13.97 2.01 -1.46
N VAL A 43 13.23 2.80 -0.69
CA VAL A 43 11.75 2.77 -0.72
C VAL A 43 11.24 3.97 -1.49
N MET A 44 10.50 3.71 -2.56
CA MET A 44 9.91 4.72 -3.43
C MET A 44 8.38 4.62 -3.38
N ILE A 45 7.72 5.63 -2.82
CA ILE A 45 6.27 5.62 -2.61
C ILE A 45 5.58 6.49 -3.65
N LYS A 46 4.70 5.90 -4.46
CA LYS A 46 3.91 6.61 -5.47
C LYS A 46 2.43 6.60 -5.10
N GLY A 47 1.80 7.78 -5.11
CA GLY A 47 0.35 7.94 -5.02
C GLY A 47 -0.23 7.72 -3.61
N PRO A 48 -1.33 8.40 -3.26
CA PRO A 48 -1.93 8.33 -1.92
C PRO A 48 -2.40 6.91 -1.61
N SER A 49 -2.02 6.37 -0.46
CA SER A 49 -2.47 5.06 -0.01
C SER A 49 -2.66 5.05 1.51
N LEU A 50 -3.76 4.45 1.97
CA LEU A 50 -4.09 4.27 3.38
C LEU A 50 -3.09 3.33 4.10
N LYS A 51 -2.34 2.52 3.33
CA LYS A 51 -1.51 1.43 3.87
C LYS A 51 -0.01 1.74 3.82
N ARG A 52 0.36 2.98 3.48
CA ARG A 52 1.78 3.39 3.35
C ARG A 52 2.56 3.09 4.63
N ASP A 53 2.08 3.54 5.78
CA ASP A 53 2.77 3.36 7.06
C ASP A 53 2.85 1.89 7.48
N ALA A 54 1.74 1.16 7.37
CA ALA A 54 1.70 -0.27 7.69
C ALA A 54 2.70 -1.09 6.85
N THR A 55 2.82 -0.78 5.56
CA THR A 55 3.77 -1.44 4.66
C THR A 55 5.21 -1.10 5.01
N LEU A 56 5.49 0.18 5.28
CA LEU A 56 6.83 0.63 5.64
C LEU A 56 7.30 -0.03 6.95
N ARG A 57 6.41 -0.18 7.93
CA ARG A 57 6.69 -0.93 9.16
C ARG A 57 7.00 -2.40 8.89
N ALA A 58 6.29 -3.03 7.95
CA ALA A 58 6.55 -4.42 7.55
C ALA A 58 7.94 -4.58 6.92
N ILE A 59 8.32 -3.67 6.02
CA ILE A 59 9.65 -3.63 5.40
C ILE A 59 10.72 -3.38 6.47
N ARG A 60 10.50 -2.46 7.41
CA ARG A 60 11.46 -2.19 8.48
C ARG A 60 11.68 -3.41 9.38
N ARG A 61 10.63 -4.19 9.65
CA ARG A 61 10.68 -5.41 10.47
C ARG A 61 11.41 -6.58 9.80
N SER A 62 11.61 -6.57 8.48
CA SER A 62 12.27 -7.68 7.79
C SER A 62 13.79 -7.67 7.90
N GLY A 63 14.39 -6.64 8.51
CA GLY A 63 15.84 -6.56 8.70
C GLY A 63 16.64 -6.04 7.49
N ILE A 64 15.98 -5.67 6.39
CA ILE A 64 16.65 -5.04 5.24
C ILE A 64 17.00 -3.59 5.61
N LEU A 65 18.26 -3.19 5.40
CA LEU A 65 18.72 -1.82 5.65
C LEU A 65 18.09 -0.86 4.63
N LEU A 66 17.35 0.13 5.10
CA LEU A 66 16.74 1.15 4.26
C LEU A 66 17.68 2.36 4.12
N ASN A 67 18.15 2.63 2.90
CA ASN A 67 19.05 3.76 2.64
C ASN A 67 18.30 5.10 2.64
N PHE A 68 17.14 5.14 1.99
CA PHE A 68 16.25 6.32 2.00
C PHE A 68 14.82 5.93 1.67
N ILE A 69 13.90 6.78 2.11
CA ILE A 69 12.47 6.71 1.82
C ILE A 69 12.10 7.99 1.09
N ARG A 70 11.59 7.89 -0.14
CA ARG A 70 11.20 9.05 -0.94
C ARG A 70 9.80 8.88 -1.51
N VAL A 71 9.03 9.97 -1.49
CA VAL A 71 7.72 10.05 -2.14
C VAL A 71 7.93 10.54 -3.56
N VAL A 72 7.56 9.71 -4.53
CA VAL A 72 7.64 10.00 -5.98
C VAL A 72 6.26 10.19 -6.60
N THR A 73 5.37 10.83 -5.84
CA THR A 73 4.05 11.17 -6.35
C THR A 73 4.20 12.36 -7.32
N PRO A 74 3.82 12.22 -8.59
CA PRO A 74 4.01 13.30 -9.57
C PRO A 74 3.12 14.48 -9.19
N MET A 75 3.72 15.68 -9.14
CA MET A 75 3.00 16.95 -9.00
C MET A 75 2.89 17.62 -10.37
N PRO A 76 1.68 17.81 -10.92
CA PRO A 76 1.50 18.45 -12.21
C PRO A 76 1.60 19.98 -12.10
N HIS A 77 2.42 20.60 -12.95
CA HIS A 77 2.57 22.08 -13.04
C HIS A 77 1.50 22.75 -13.93
N ASN A 78 0.22 22.38 -13.80
CA ASN A 78 -0.91 22.72 -14.71
C ASN A 78 -1.07 21.83 -15.96
N GLY A 79 -0.77 20.54 -15.85
CA GLY A 79 -0.84 19.57 -16.96
C GLY A 79 -2.25 19.27 -17.51
N CYS A 80 -2.49 18.02 -17.91
CA CYS A 80 -3.76 17.63 -18.53
C CYS A 80 -4.98 17.99 -17.67
N ARG A 81 -6.06 18.44 -18.33
CA ARG A 81 -7.33 18.75 -17.69
C ARG A 81 -7.84 17.53 -16.92
N SER A 82 -8.06 17.69 -15.62
CA SER A 82 -8.63 16.61 -14.80
C SER A 82 -10.03 16.23 -15.30
N PRO A 83 -10.41 14.92 -15.23
CA PRO A 83 -11.73 14.47 -15.62
C PRO A 83 -12.83 15.20 -14.85
N LYS A 84 -14.02 15.33 -15.48
CA LYS A 84 -15.19 15.92 -14.83
C LYS A 84 -15.50 15.18 -13.53
N LYS A 85 -15.81 15.93 -12.47
CA LYS A 85 -16.24 15.36 -11.16
C LYS A 85 -17.43 14.41 -11.38
N ARG A 86 -17.37 13.23 -10.76
CA ARG A 86 -18.46 12.23 -10.84
C ARG A 86 -19.71 12.78 -10.15
N ARG A 87 -20.89 12.56 -10.74
CA ARG A 87 -22.21 12.91 -10.19
C ARG A 87 -22.88 11.67 -9.56
N VAL A 88 -22.24 11.08 -8.55
CA VAL A 88 -22.74 9.90 -7.81
C VAL A 88 -23.14 10.29 -6.41
#